data_AF-A0A0C1MPW4-F1
#
_entry.id   AF-A0A0C1MPW4-F1
#
_cell.length_a   1.000
_cell.length_b   1.000
_cell.length_c   1.000
_cell.angle_alpha   90.00
_cell.angle_beta   90.00
_cell.angle_gamma   90.00
#
_symmetry.space_group_name_H-M   'P 1'
#
loop_
_entity.id
_entity.type
_entity.pdbx_description
1 polymer ?
#
loop_
_entity_poly.entity_id
_entity_poly.type
_entity_poly.pdbx_seq_one_letter_code
_entity_poly.pdbx_strand_id
1 'polypeptide(L)'
;MKKYFIYALGVSLFSAGLFASMVNLIRCTSNPLIEKVELDILLLRTAVVAYDKLLNKEISQLQNFFELSQTSPALLKDVPLDPWGKPYGFKYLGGESKAFIIWSMGSLYLEEGLIMYLFKEEGNTYTQSSLTLQSDELKNHY
;
A
#
# COMPACT_ATOMS: atom_id res chain seq x y z
N MET A 1 2.70 -18.20 -57.94
CA MET A 1 3.34 -17.52 -56.80
C MET A 1 3.28 -15.99 -56.97
N LYS A 2 2.11 -15.35 -56.80
CA LYS A 2 1.99 -13.88 -56.93
C LYS A 2 0.91 -13.21 -56.06
N LYS A 3 0.25 -13.95 -55.16
CA LYS A 3 -0.89 -13.42 -54.36
C LYS A 3 -0.61 -13.23 -52.87
N TYR A 4 0.53 -13.70 -52.35
CA TYR A 4 0.85 -13.60 -50.92
C TYR A 4 1.74 -12.40 -50.55
N PHE A 5 2.33 -11.71 -51.54
CA PHE A 5 3.31 -10.66 -51.27
C PHE A 5 2.68 -9.30 -50.90
N ILE A 6 1.42 -9.07 -51.28
CA ILE A 6 0.73 -7.79 -51.03
C ILE A 6 0.16 -7.71 -49.61
N TYR A 7 -0.21 -8.85 -49.02
CA TYR A 7 -0.75 -8.89 -47.65
C TYR A 7 0.33 -8.70 -46.56
N ALA A 8 1.59 -9.01 -46.86
CA ALA A 8 2.68 -8.88 -45.88
C ALA A 8 3.11 -7.42 -45.67
N LEU A 9 2.94 -6.54 -46.66
CA LEU A 9 3.35 -5.14 -46.53
C LEU A 9 2.31 -4.23 -45.85
N GLY A 10 1.01 -4.57 -45.95
CA GLY A 10 -0.07 -3.76 -45.39
C GLY A 10 -0.27 -3.91 -43.88
N VAL A 11 0.11 -5.06 -43.30
CA VAL A 11 -0.02 -5.33 -41.86
C VAL A 11 1.14 -4.75 -41.05
N SER A 12 2.28 -4.47 -41.70
CA SER A 12 3.47 -3.94 -41.01
C SER A 12 3.42 -2.44 -40.71
N LEU A 13 2.53 -1.67 -41.35
CA LEU A 13 2.44 -0.22 -41.15
C LEU A 13 1.32 0.20 -40.19
N PHE A 14 0.40 -0.70 -39.84
CA PHE A 14 -0.67 -0.41 -38.86
C PHE A 14 -0.26 -0.68 -37.41
N SER A 15 0.82 -1.44 -37.18
CA SER A 15 1.31 -1.76 -35.84
C SER A 15 2.30 -0.73 -35.26
N ALA A 16 2.89 0.14 -36.09
CA ALA A 16 3.84 1.15 -35.63
C ALA A 16 3.19 2.48 -35.20
N GLY A 17 1.98 2.79 -35.70
CA GLY A 17 1.29 4.05 -35.42
C GLY A 17 0.49 4.09 -34.10
N LEU A 18 0.18 2.93 -33.52
CA LEU A 18 -0.66 2.84 -32.32
C LEU A 18 0.12 2.80 -31.00
N PHE A 19 1.46 2.67 -31.03
CA PHE A 19 2.28 2.66 -29.81
C PHE A 19 2.80 4.04 -29.38
N ALA A 20 2.65 5.08 -30.22
CA ALA A 20 3.20 6.40 -29.93
C ALA A 20 2.29 7.30 -29.06
N SER A 21 1.05 6.92 -28.80
CA SER A 21 0.08 7.76 -28.06
C SER A 21 -0.02 7.48 -26.55
N MET A 22 0.69 6.47 -26.01
CA MET A 22 0.67 6.16 -24.56
C MET A 22 1.85 6.74 -23.77
N VAL A 23 2.63 7.67 -24.32
CA VAL A 23 3.77 8.28 -23.60
C VAL A 23 3.40 9.58 -22.87
N ASN A 24 2.13 10.00 -22.91
CA ASN A 24 1.65 11.23 -22.27
C ASN A 24 0.56 10.93 -21.25
N LEU A 25 0.90 10.27 -20.14
CA LEU A 25 0.14 10.28 -18.89
C LEU A 25 0.89 9.41 -17.86
N ILE A 26 1.95 9.94 -17.25
CA ILE A 26 2.33 9.71 -15.84
C ILE A 26 3.36 10.82 -15.54
N ARG A 27 2.86 12.01 -15.25
CA ARG A 27 3.50 12.85 -14.22
C ARG A 27 2.67 12.67 -12.96
N CYS A 28 2.63 11.44 -12.45
CA CYS A 28 2.38 11.25 -11.03
C CYS A 28 3.71 11.56 -10.36
N THR A 29 3.88 12.79 -9.90
CA THR A 29 4.92 13.09 -8.90
C THR A 29 4.45 12.53 -7.56
N SER A 30 4.20 11.21 -7.48
CA SER A 30 4.08 10.54 -6.19
C SER A 30 5.45 10.63 -5.53
N ASN A 31 5.47 11.05 -4.27
CA ASN A 31 6.70 11.04 -3.52
C ASN A 31 7.12 9.58 -3.33
N PRO A 32 8.29 9.14 -3.82
CA PRO A 32 8.70 7.75 -3.75
C PRO A 32 8.83 7.24 -2.31
N LEU A 33 9.06 8.14 -1.34
CA LEU A 33 9.09 7.79 0.08
C LEU A 33 7.68 7.46 0.60
N ILE A 34 6.67 8.24 0.22
CA ILE A 34 5.26 7.98 0.58
C ILE A 34 4.79 6.68 -0.08
N GLU A 35 5.09 6.48 -1.36
CA GLU A 35 4.72 5.26 -2.08
C GLU A 35 5.33 4.01 -1.42
N LYS A 36 6.60 4.10 -1.00
CA LYS A 36 7.23 3.03 -0.21
C LYS A 36 6.48 2.78 1.10
N VAL A 37 6.08 3.83 1.82
CA VAL A 37 5.31 3.70 3.07
C VAL A 37 3.99 2.98 2.83
N GLU A 38 3.27 3.31 1.77
CA GLU A 38 1.99 2.68 1.43
C GLU A 38 2.15 1.19 1.11
N LEU A 39 3.20 0.84 0.36
CA LEU A 39 3.53 -0.57 0.05
C LEU A 39 3.91 -1.36 1.32
N ASP A 40 4.72 -0.78 2.19
CA ASP A 40 5.11 -1.40 3.45
C ASP A 40 3.90 -1.59 4.37
N ILE A 41 3.00 -0.60 4.46
CA ILE A 41 1.75 -0.71 5.23
C ILE A 41 0.83 -1.79 4.65
N LEU A 42 0.76 -1.93 3.32
CA LEU A 42 -0.01 -2.99 2.67
C LEU A 42 0.53 -4.38 3.03
N LEU A 43 1.85 -4.57 3.02
CA LEU A 43 2.51 -5.79 3.45
C LEU A 43 2.16 -6.11 4.92
N LEU A 44 2.35 -5.13 5.80
CA LEU A 44 2.10 -5.27 7.24
C LEU A 44 0.63 -5.59 7.54
N ARG A 45 -0.31 -4.89 6.89
CA ARG A 45 -1.75 -5.19 6.95
C ARG A 45 -2.03 -6.63 6.51
N THR A 46 -1.45 -7.06 5.40
CA THR A 46 -1.66 -8.41 4.87
C THR A 46 -1.22 -9.47 5.88
N ALA A 47 -0.09 -9.25 6.55
CA ALA A 47 0.40 -10.14 7.61
C ALA A 47 -0.55 -10.18 8.83
N VAL A 48 -1.08 -9.02 9.26
CA VAL A 48 -2.06 -8.95 10.37
C VAL A 48 -3.37 -9.67 10.01
N VAL A 49 -3.87 -9.47 8.80
CA VAL A 49 -5.10 -10.14 8.33
C VAL A 49 -4.88 -11.65 8.21
N ALA A 50 -3.72 -12.09 7.72
CA ALA A 50 -3.38 -13.50 7.67
C ALA A 50 -3.25 -14.11 9.07
N TYR A 51 -2.72 -13.38 10.04
CA TYR A 51 -2.68 -13.78 11.44
C TYR A 51 -4.09 -14.04 12.00
N ASP A 52 -5.05 -13.16 11.71
CA ASP A 52 -6.45 -13.34 12.10
C ASP A 52 -7.13 -14.50 11.37
N LYS A 53 -7.08 -14.50 10.04
CA LYS A 53 -7.94 -15.34 9.22
C LYS A 53 -7.33 -16.69 8.88
N LEU A 54 -6.02 -16.77 8.65
CA LEU A 54 -5.35 -18.01 8.27
C LEU A 54 -4.84 -18.79 9.48
N LEU A 55 -4.32 -18.09 10.49
CA LEU A 55 -3.82 -18.73 11.70
C LEU A 55 -4.87 -18.80 12.83
N ASN A 56 -6.05 -18.20 12.63
CA ASN A 56 -7.14 -18.15 13.60
C ASN A 56 -6.68 -17.60 14.97
N LYS A 57 -5.79 -16.59 14.96
CA LYS A 57 -5.27 -15.92 16.16
C LYS A 57 -5.90 -14.55 16.30
N GLU A 58 -6.28 -14.18 17.51
CA GLU A 58 -6.91 -12.88 17.72
C GLU A 58 -5.92 -11.72 17.55
N ILE A 59 -6.23 -10.75 16.69
CA ILE A 59 -5.40 -9.55 16.49
C ILE A 59 -5.13 -8.80 17.80
N SER A 60 -6.04 -8.90 18.79
CA SER A 60 -5.89 -8.33 20.14
C SER A 60 -4.62 -8.79 20.86
N GLN A 61 -4.08 -9.96 20.51
CA GLN A 61 -2.88 -10.53 21.11
C GLN A 61 -1.60 -9.99 20.48
N LEU A 62 -1.68 -9.41 19.28
CA LEU A 62 -0.53 -8.87 18.58
C LEU A 62 -0.10 -7.54 19.21
N GLN A 63 1.12 -7.45 19.75
CA GLN A 63 1.62 -6.19 20.31
C GLN A 63 2.34 -5.32 19.27
N ASN A 64 3.14 -5.94 18.41
CA ASN A 64 3.91 -5.26 17.38
C ASN A 64 4.37 -6.23 16.27
N PHE A 65 4.88 -5.68 15.17
CA PHE A 65 5.32 -6.49 14.03
C PHE A 65 6.57 -7.33 14.30
N PHE A 66 7.43 -6.91 15.24
CA PHE A 66 8.60 -7.71 15.62
C PHE A 66 8.17 -9.03 16.24
N GLU A 67 7.20 -9.02 17.15
CA GLU A 67 6.60 -10.23 17.71
C GLU A 67 5.98 -11.13 16.62
N LEU A 68 5.26 -10.55 15.66
CA LEU A 68 4.71 -11.31 14.53
C LEU A 68 5.82 -12.01 13.75
N SER A 69 6.93 -11.32 13.51
CA SER A 69 8.06 -11.88 12.76
C SER A 69 8.74 -13.06 13.47
N GLN A 70 8.77 -13.05 14.80
CA GLN A 70 9.36 -14.12 15.58
C GLN A 70 8.40 -15.32 15.71
N THR A 71 7.12 -15.07 15.93
CA THR A 71 6.14 -16.12 16.21
C THR A 71 5.54 -16.75 14.96
N SER A 72 5.49 -16.00 13.85
CA SER A 72 4.86 -16.41 12.60
C SER A 72 5.68 -15.91 11.39
N PRO A 73 6.96 -16.31 11.25
CA PRO A 73 7.85 -15.83 10.19
C PRO A 73 7.36 -16.13 8.77
N ALA A 74 6.46 -17.11 8.61
CA ALA A 74 5.80 -17.41 7.34
C ALA A 74 4.85 -16.29 6.88
N LEU A 75 4.35 -15.45 7.79
CA LEU A 75 3.50 -14.30 7.48
C LEU A 75 4.31 -13.01 7.29
N LEU A 76 5.37 -12.84 8.07
CA LEU A 76 6.24 -11.67 8.02
C LEU A 76 7.64 -12.06 8.48
N LYS A 77 8.56 -12.30 7.55
CA LYS A 77 9.92 -12.73 7.90
C LYS A 77 10.75 -11.58 8.47
N ASP A 78 10.75 -10.46 7.75
CA ASP A 78 11.52 -9.27 8.09
C ASP A 78 10.54 -8.09 8.24
N VAL A 79 10.67 -7.35 9.33
CA VAL A 79 9.86 -6.14 9.55
C VAL A 79 10.55 -4.97 8.85
N PRO A 80 9.91 -4.34 7.84
CA PRO A 80 10.49 -3.18 7.19
C PRO A 80 10.64 -2.01 8.18
N LEU A 81 11.67 -1.20 7.96
CA LEU A 81 11.73 0.14 8.52
C LEU A 81 11.14 1.11 7.52
N ASP A 82 10.48 2.15 8.03
CA ASP A 82 9.99 3.23 7.18
C ASP A 82 11.16 3.94 6.45
N PRO A 83 10.90 4.77 5.44
CA PRO A 83 11.96 5.41 4.66
C PRO A 83 12.91 6.28 5.50
N TRP A 84 12.54 6.63 6.73
CA TRP A 84 13.33 7.42 7.68
C TRP A 84 14.00 6.56 8.76
N GLY A 85 13.99 5.23 8.60
CA GLY A 85 14.67 4.29 9.49
C GLY A 85 13.94 4.02 10.80
N LYS A 86 12.68 4.43 10.94
CA LYS A 86 11.88 4.20 12.15
C LYS A 86 11.02 2.94 11.99
N PRO A 87 10.73 2.23 13.08
CA PRO A 87 9.79 1.11 13.03
C PRO A 87 8.37 1.60 12.77
N TYR A 88 7.61 0.81 12.01
CA TYR A 88 6.16 1.01 11.88
C TYR A 88 5.47 0.72 13.21
N GLY A 89 4.47 1.54 13.54
CA GLY A 89 3.63 1.32 14.70
C GLY A 89 2.38 0.52 14.38
N PHE A 90 1.87 -0.16 15.40
CA PHE A 90 0.67 -0.98 15.35
C PHE A 90 -0.16 -0.75 16.60
N LYS A 91 -1.49 -0.69 16.45
CA LYS A 91 -2.40 -0.66 17.59
C LYS A 91 -3.74 -1.32 17.26
N TYR A 92 -4.09 -2.35 18.01
CA TYR A 92 -5.46 -2.85 18.04
C TYR A 92 -6.38 -1.90 18.81
N LEU A 93 -7.52 -1.55 18.22
CA LEU A 93 -8.52 -0.65 18.80
C LEU A 93 -9.71 -1.39 19.41
N GLY A 94 -9.96 -2.65 19.00
CA GLY A 94 -11.15 -3.38 19.41
C GLY A 94 -12.43 -2.86 18.75
N GLY A 95 -13.56 -3.14 19.40
CA GLY A 95 -14.91 -2.82 18.90
C GLY A 95 -15.64 -4.02 18.32
N GLU A 96 -16.92 -3.83 17.97
CA GLU A 96 -17.75 -4.87 17.33
C GLU A 96 -17.19 -5.34 15.99
N SER A 97 -16.51 -4.43 15.29
CA SER A 97 -15.77 -4.70 14.06
C SER A 97 -14.29 -4.61 14.41
N LYS A 98 -13.56 -5.73 14.31
CA LYS A 98 -12.14 -5.79 14.65
C LYS A 98 -11.41 -4.66 13.92
N ALA A 99 -10.91 -3.68 14.66
CA ALA A 99 -10.24 -2.51 14.10
C ALA A 99 -8.81 -2.37 14.62
N PHE A 100 -7.90 -1.94 13.75
CA PHE A 100 -6.51 -1.68 14.10
C PHE A 100 -5.92 -0.56 13.24
N ILE A 101 -4.85 0.07 13.73
CA ILE A 101 -4.12 1.12 13.03
C ILE A 101 -2.69 0.65 12.74
N ILE A 102 -2.18 1.01 11.57
CA ILE A 102 -0.75 0.94 11.22
C ILE A 102 -0.28 2.35 10.84
N TRP A 103 0.91 2.75 11.29
CA TRP A 103 1.45 4.08 10.96
C TRP A 103 2.97 4.10 10.77
N SER A 104 3.44 5.02 9.93
CA SER A 104 4.82 5.51 9.91
C SER A 104 4.88 6.87 10.61
N MET A 105 5.91 7.07 11.42
CA MET A 105 6.14 8.34 12.11
C MET A 105 6.56 9.48 11.16
N GLY A 106 6.86 9.19 9.89
CA GLY A 106 7.27 10.21 8.95
C GLY A 106 8.65 10.79 9.25
N SER A 107 9.02 11.79 8.46
CA SER A 107 10.15 12.66 8.78
C SER A 107 9.72 13.73 9.77
N LEU A 108 10.62 14.11 10.70
CA LEU A 108 10.45 15.35 11.46
C LEU A 108 10.88 16.58 10.64
N TYR A 109 11.60 16.37 9.53
CA TYR A 109 12.26 17.42 8.74
C TYR A 109 11.64 17.65 7.36
N LEU A 110 10.78 16.74 6.90
CA LEU A 110 10.04 16.86 5.64
C LEU A 110 8.56 17.06 5.99
N GLU A 111 7.82 17.76 5.13
CA GLU A 111 6.35 17.91 5.27
C GLU A 111 5.59 16.56 5.19
N GLU A 112 6.32 15.48 4.89
CA GLU A 112 5.91 14.08 4.99
C GLU A 112 5.81 13.67 6.48
N GLY A 113 4.80 14.21 7.14
CA GLY A 113 4.44 13.91 8.53
C GLY A 113 3.87 12.51 8.71
N LEU A 114 3.32 12.25 9.90
CA LEU A 114 2.67 11.00 10.31
C LEU A 114 1.73 10.44 9.22
N ILE A 115 2.07 9.27 8.67
CA ILE A 115 1.22 8.54 7.71
C ILE A 115 0.51 7.42 8.48
N MET A 116 -0.82 7.45 8.54
CA MET A 116 -1.59 6.55 9.38
C MET A 116 -2.81 6.01 8.63
N TYR A 117 -3.03 4.70 8.74
CA TYR A 117 -4.21 4.04 8.19
C TYR A 117 -4.97 3.28 9.27
N LEU A 118 -6.29 3.44 9.27
CA LEU A 118 -7.24 2.62 9.98
C LEU A 118 -7.65 1.44 9.11
N PHE A 119 -7.66 0.25 9.70
CA PHE A 119 -8.21 -0.96 9.11
C PHE A 119 -9.36 -1.45 9.98
N LYS A 120 -10.52 -1.69 9.35
CA LYS A 120 -11.73 -2.12 10.05
C LYS A 120 -12.33 -3.33 9.35
N GLU A 121 -12.68 -4.35 10.11
CA GLU A 121 -13.37 -5.52 9.57
C GLU A 121 -14.77 -5.17 9.08
N GLU A 122 -15.05 -5.48 7.82
CA GLU A 122 -16.35 -5.37 7.17
C GLU A 122 -16.64 -6.67 6.41
N GLY A 123 -17.56 -7.46 6.95
CA GLY A 123 -17.84 -8.80 6.43
C GLY A 123 -16.64 -9.74 6.61
N ASN A 124 -16.07 -10.21 5.49
CA ASN A 124 -14.88 -11.08 5.50
C ASN A 124 -13.60 -10.37 5.03
N THR A 125 -13.62 -9.03 4.99
CA THR A 125 -12.50 -8.22 4.52
C THR A 125 -12.20 -7.10 5.52
N TYR A 126 -11.06 -6.44 5.34
CA TYR A 126 -10.74 -5.21 6.09
C TYR A 126 -10.79 -4.03 5.14
N THR A 127 -11.58 -3.01 5.43
CA THR A 127 -11.54 -1.72 4.71
C THR A 127 -10.38 -0.88 5.23
N GLN A 128 -9.81 -0.03 4.37
CA GLN A 128 -8.68 0.84 4.68
C GLN A 128 -9.11 2.30 4.55
N SER A 129 -8.81 3.11 5.58
CA SER A 129 -9.05 4.56 5.57
C SER A 129 -7.79 5.31 6.00
N SER A 130 -7.40 6.34 5.24
CA SER A 130 -6.33 7.25 5.68
C SER A 130 -6.82 8.09 6.87
N LEU A 131 -5.98 8.22 7.89
CA LEU A 131 -6.22 9.09 9.05
C LEU A 131 -5.34 10.35 9.04
N THR A 132 -4.42 10.46 8.09
CA THR A 132 -3.58 11.65 7.95
C THR A 132 -4.39 12.78 7.31
N LEU A 133 -4.65 13.85 8.07
CA LEU A 133 -5.18 15.10 7.53
C LEU A 133 -4.18 15.65 6.50
N GLN A 134 -4.56 15.69 5.24
CA GLN A 134 -3.84 16.49 4.25
C GLN A 134 -4.06 17.97 4.62
N SER A 135 -2.97 18.72 4.75
CA SER A 135 -2.97 20.16 5.04
C SER A 135 -3.75 21.01 4.03
N ASP A 136 -4.13 20.44 2.88
CA ASP A 136 -4.93 21.11 1.87
C ASP A 136 -6.41 21.30 2.26
N GLU A 137 -6.94 20.53 3.22
CA GLU A 137 -8.30 20.77 3.75
C GLU A 137 -8.37 21.96 4.72
N LEU A 138 -7.24 22.41 5.28
CA LEU A 138 -7.17 23.57 6.17
C LEU A 138 -7.15 24.91 5.42
N LYS A 139 -6.92 24.90 4.10
CA LYS A 139 -6.89 26.13 3.28
C LYS A 139 -8.27 26.59 2.80
N ASN A 140 -9.32 25.78 2.96
CA ASN A 140 -10.67 26.12 2.51
C ASN A 140 -11.61 26.62 3.64
N HIS A 141 -11.07 26.88 4.84
CA HIS A 141 -11.86 27.30 6.01
C HIS A 141 -11.36 28.59 6.68
N TYR A 142 -10.72 29.49 5.92
CA TYR A 142 -10.47 30.88 6.36
C TYR A 142 -10.94 31.89 5.31
#